data_AF-A0A257GY64-F1
#
_entry.id   AF-A0A257GY64-F1
#
_cell.length_a   1.000
_cell.length_b   1.000
_cell.length_c   1.000
_cell.angle_alpha   90.00
_cell.angle_beta   90.00
_cell.angle_gamma   90.00
#
_symmetry.space_group_name_H-M   'P 1'
#
loop_
_entity.id
_entity.type
_entity.pdbx_description
1 polymer ?
#
loop_
_entity_poly.entity_id
_entity_poly.type
_entity_poly.pdbx_seq_one_letter_code
_entity_poly.pdbx_strand_id
1 'polypeptide(L)'
;MQSAEDRLRSLFLQGLAGNASAYQAFLKDMSTHLRAFFKRRLASLPDDIEDLVQETLLALHNQRHTYQSTQPLTAWVHAIARYKLVDLFRARG
;
A
#
# COMPACT_ATOMS: atom_id res chain seq x y z
N MET A 1 -9.89 10.81 -8.90
CA MET A 1 -9.60 10.16 -7.60
C MET A 1 -10.43 8.89 -7.42
N GLN A 2 -11.76 8.95 -7.58
CA GLN A 2 -12.64 7.76 -7.50
C GLN A 2 -12.27 6.67 -8.52
N SER A 3 -11.98 7.07 -9.78
CA SER A 3 -11.57 6.13 -10.83
C SER A 3 -10.28 5.34 -10.53
N ALA A 4 -9.31 5.93 -9.84
CA ALA A 4 -8.06 5.25 -9.47
C ALA A 4 -8.29 4.26 -8.32
N GLU A 5 -9.09 4.67 -7.32
CA GLU A 5 -9.54 3.80 -6.23
C GLU A 5 -10.30 2.58 -6.77
N ASP A 6 -11.29 2.79 -7.62
CA ASP A 6 -12.12 1.73 -8.19
C ASP A 6 -11.28 0.74 -9.01
N ARG A 7 -10.30 1.24 -9.79
CA ARG A 7 -9.37 0.41 -10.55
C ARG A 7 -8.49 -0.45 -9.64
N LEU A 8 -7.86 0.16 -8.63
CA LEU A 8 -7.03 -0.57 -7.66
C LEU A 8 -7.84 -1.63 -6.91
N ARG A 9 -9.05 -1.27 -6.49
CA ARG A 9 -9.99 -2.17 -5.81
C ARG A 9 -10.39 -3.34 -6.69
N SER A 10 -10.73 -3.09 -7.95
CA SER A 10 -11.06 -4.15 -8.91
C SER A 10 -9.91 -5.13 -9.10
N LEU A 11 -8.68 -4.62 -9.33
CA LEU A 11 -7.49 -5.47 -9.47
C LEU A 11 -7.21 -6.29 -8.20
N PHE A 12 -7.36 -5.67 -7.03
CA PHE A 12 -7.15 -6.34 -5.75
C PHE A 12 -8.16 -7.48 -5.54
N LEU A 13 -9.45 -7.23 -5.76
CA LEU A 13 -10.49 -8.24 -5.60
C LEU A 13 -10.34 -9.41 -6.59
N GLN A 14 -9.99 -9.13 -7.84
CA GLN A 14 -9.65 -10.19 -8.81
C GLN A 14 -8.43 -11.01 -8.35
N GLY A 15 -7.43 -10.34 -7.79
CA GLY A 15 -6.27 -11.00 -7.19
C GLY A 15 -6.63 -11.91 -6.02
N LEU A 16 -7.52 -11.49 -5.14
CA LEU A 16 -8.04 -12.33 -4.05
C LEU A 16 -8.83 -13.53 -4.55
N ALA A 17 -9.48 -13.41 -5.71
CA ALA A 17 -10.18 -14.52 -6.39
C ALA A 17 -9.22 -15.46 -7.17
N GLY A 18 -7.90 -15.26 -7.08
CA GLY A 18 -6.90 -16.13 -7.69
C GLY A 18 -6.31 -15.63 -9.01
N ASN A 19 -6.70 -14.44 -9.49
CA ASN A 19 -6.11 -13.86 -10.69
C ASN A 19 -4.74 -13.23 -10.39
N ALA A 20 -3.67 -14.00 -10.59
CA ALA A 20 -2.31 -13.58 -10.32
C ALA A 20 -1.87 -12.33 -11.12
N SER A 21 -2.30 -12.19 -12.39
CA SER A 21 -1.91 -11.03 -13.22
C SER A 21 -2.59 -9.75 -12.73
N ALA A 22 -3.85 -9.83 -12.29
CA ALA A 22 -4.54 -8.72 -11.65
C ALA A 22 -3.86 -8.32 -10.33
N TYR A 23 -3.44 -9.29 -9.52
CA TYR A 23 -2.72 -9.01 -8.28
C TYR A 23 -1.34 -8.37 -8.54
N GLN A 24 -0.62 -8.82 -9.56
CA GLN A 24 0.65 -8.20 -9.96
C GLN A 24 0.46 -6.76 -10.44
N ALA A 25 -0.57 -6.50 -11.26
CA ALA A 25 -0.91 -5.16 -11.70
C ALA A 25 -1.30 -4.26 -10.52
N PHE A 26 -2.07 -4.79 -9.56
CA PHE A 26 -2.39 -4.10 -8.31
C PHE A 26 -1.13 -3.70 -7.53
N LEU A 27 -0.21 -4.63 -7.29
CA LEU A 27 1.03 -4.33 -6.54
C LEU A 27 1.89 -3.27 -7.25
N LYS A 28 1.99 -3.34 -8.59
CA LYS A 28 2.72 -2.35 -9.38
C LYS A 28 2.13 -0.95 -9.21
N ASP A 29 0.83 -0.82 -9.40
CA ASP A 29 0.16 0.48 -9.31
C ASP A 29 0.20 1.01 -7.86
N MET A 30 -0.05 0.15 -6.88
CA MET A 30 0.01 0.50 -5.46
C MET A 30 1.42 0.96 -5.04
N SER A 31 2.48 0.36 -5.56
CA SER A 31 3.86 0.79 -5.29
C SER A 31 4.08 2.26 -5.68
N THR A 32 3.48 2.71 -6.79
CA THR A 32 3.59 4.09 -7.26
C THR A 32 2.86 5.05 -6.32
N HIS A 33 1.68 4.66 -5.85
CA HIS A 33 0.91 5.45 -4.87
C HIS A 33 1.62 5.55 -3.52
N LEU A 34 2.18 4.44 -3.02
CA LEU A 34 2.94 4.40 -1.77
C LEU A 34 4.21 5.24 -1.86
N ARG A 35 4.96 5.15 -2.97
CA ARG A 35 6.14 5.98 -3.19
C ARG A 35 5.80 7.47 -3.14
N ALA A 36 4.72 7.90 -3.79
CA ALA A 36 4.24 9.28 -3.72
C ALA A 36 3.74 9.67 -2.31
N PHE A 37 3.17 8.73 -1.56
CA PHE A 37 2.76 8.94 -0.18
C PHE A 37 3.94 9.18 0.77
N PHE A 38 4.98 8.34 0.67
CA PHE A 38 6.19 8.43 1.51
C PHE A 38 7.10 9.58 1.10
N LYS A 39 7.32 9.83 -0.20
CA LYS A 39 8.09 10.99 -0.70
C LYS A 39 7.62 12.32 -0.10
N ARG A 40 6.31 12.51 0.05
CA ARG A 40 5.74 13.74 0.64
C ARG A 40 6.01 13.88 2.15
N ARG A 41 6.38 12.80 2.84
CA ARG A 41 6.54 12.74 4.31
C ARG A 41 7.98 12.57 4.76
N LEU A 42 8.82 12.01 3.89
CA LEU A 42 10.21 11.67 4.16
C LEU A 42 11.15 12.47 3.26
N ALA A 43 10.87 13.76 3.11
CA ALA A 43 11.67 14.63 2.24
C ALA A 43 13.17 14.68 2.65
N SER A 44 13.46 14.53 3.95
CA SER A 44 14.82 14.46 4.50
C SER A 44 15.39 13.05 4.59
N LEU A 45 14.61 12.01 4.24
CA LEU A 45 14.95 10.59 4.39
C LEU A 45 14.65 9.83 3.09
N PRO A 46 15.34 10.16 1.98
CA PRO A 46 15.04 9.57 0.68
C PRO A 46 15.35 8.08 0.61
N ASP A 47 16.36 7.61 1.37
CA ASP A 47 16.84 6.23 1.32
C ASP A 47 15.84 5.23 1.93
N ASP A 48 15.03 5.66 2.90
CA ASP A 48 14.03 4.80 3.56
C ASP A 48 12.76 4.57 2.73
N ILE A 49 12.58 5.31 1.63
CA ILE A 49 11.32 5.33 0.89
C ILE A 49 11.05 3.98 0.23
N GLU A 50 12.05 3.40 -0.45
CA GLU A 50 11.86 2.12 -1.15
C GLU A 50 11.66 0.97 -0.17
N ASP A 51 12.38 1.00 0.96
CA ASP A 51 12.22 0.00 2.03
C ASP A 51 10.83 0.06 2.64
N LEU A 52 10.33 1.26 2.96
CA LEU A 52 8.96 1.42 3.46
C LEU A 52 7.89 0.99 2.44
N VAL A 53 8.12 1.25 1.14
CA VAL A 53 7.22 0.75 0.09
C VAL A 53 7.18 -0.77 0.10
N GLN A 54 8.34 -1.43 0.14
CA GLN A 54 8.43 -2.89 0.17
C GLN A 54 7.78 -3.47 1.42
N GLU A 55 8.12 -2.96 2.61
CA GLU A 55 7.54 -3.42 3.87
C GLU A 55 6.02 -3.23 3.92
N THR A 56 5.52 -2.12 3.38
CA THR A 56 4.08 -1.86 3.31
C THR A 56 3.40 -2.85 2.36
N LEU A 57 3.98 -3.13 1.19
CA LEU A 57 3.44 -4.11 0.25
C LEU A 57 3.46 -5.54 0.81
N LEU A 58 4.50 -5.92 1.56
CA LEU A 58 4.57 -7.20 2.27
C LEU A 58 3.49 -7.29 3.36
N ALA A 59 3.37 -6.26 4.18
CA ALA A 59 2.35 -6.20 5.24
C ALA A 59 0.93 -6.24 4.67
N LEU A 60 0.68 -5.52 3.57
CA LEU A 60 -0.57 -5.55 2.82
C LEU A 60 -0.85 -6.96 2.29
N HIS A 61 0.11 -7.59 1.63
CA HIS A 61 -0.06 -8.95 1.11
C HIS A 61 -0.42 -9.93 2.22
N ASN A 62 0.29 -9.90 3.35
CA ASN A 62 0.05 -10.80 4.48
C ASN A 62 -1.33 -10.57 5.11
N GLN A 63 -1.76 -9.31 5.20
CA GLN A 63 -3.05 -8.92 5.78
C GLN A 63 -4.20 -8.88 4.77
N ARG A 64 -3.99 -9.27 3.50
CA ARG A 64 -5.00 -9.12 2.44
C ARG A 64 -6.35 -9.78 2.76
N HIS A 65 -6.33 -10.82 3.60
CA HIS A 65 -7.51 -11.54 4.08
C HIS A 65 -8.33 -10.76 5.13
N THR A 66 -7.77 -9.72 5.73
CA THR A 66 -8.46 -8.85 6.70
C THR A 66 -9.18 -7.68 6.04
N TYR A 67 -9.02 -7.50 4.73
CA TYR A 67 -9.67 -6.41 4.01
C TYR A 67 -11.19 -6.60 3.97
N GLN A 68 -11.92 -5.57 4.37
CA GLN A 68 -13.38 -5.53 4.31
C GLN A 68 -13.81 -4.74 3.08
N SER A 69 -14.54 -5.39 2.16
CA SER A 69 -15.00 -4.77 0.91
C SER A 69 -16.01 -3.62 1.10
N THR A 70 -16.54 -3.44 2.31
CA THR A 70 -17.39 -2.30 2.67
C THR A 70 -16.60 -1.00 2.83
N GLN A 71 -15.27 -1.07 2.93
CA GLN A 71 -14.39 0.10 3.12
C GLN A 71 -13.60 0.40 1.84
N PRO A 72 -13.17 1.66 1.62
CA PRO A 72 -12.21 1.98 0.57
C PRO A 72 -10.89 1.23 0.77
N LEU A 73 -10.34 0.70 -0.31
CA LEU A 73 -9.05 0.01 -0.33
C LEU A 73 -7.93 0.96 0.10
N THR A 74 -7.90 2.18 -0.44
CA THR A 74 -6.87 3.16 -0.06
C THR A 74 -6.91 3.51 1.43
N ALA A 75 -8.08 3.54 2.06
CA ALA A 75 -8.18 3.81 3.50
C ALA A 75 -7.46 2.72 4.32
N TRP A 76 -7.72 1.44 3.98
CA TRP A 76 -7.07 0.29 4.59
C TRP A 76 -5.55 0.27 4.33
N VAL A 77 -5.12 0.48 3.08
CA VAL A 77 -3.68 0.53 2.75
C VAL A 77 -2.96 1.69 3.44
N HIS A 78 -3.59 2.86 3.50
CA HIS A 78 -3.00 4.02 4.19
C HIS A 78 -2.86 3.78 5.69
N ALA A 79 -3.72 2.96 6.32
CA ALA A 79 -3.55 2.58 7.72
C ALA A 79 -2.25 1.79 7.93
N ILE A 80 -1.98 0.81 7.06
CA ILE A 80 -0.73 0.02 7.07
C ILE A 80 0.48 0.94 6.84
N ALA A 81 0.42 1.81 5.81
CA ALA A 81 1.52 2.73 5.49
C ALA A 81 1.82 3.71 6.63
N ARG A 82 0.78 4.23 7.31
CA ARG A 82 0.95 5.11 8.47
C ARG A 82 1.57 4.38 9.65
N TYR A 83 1.17 3.14 9.90
CA TYR A 83 1.77 2.32 10.95
C TYR A 83 3.26 2.13 10.70
N LYS A 84 3.65 1.75 9.49
CA LYS A 84 5.06 1.61 9.07
C LYS A 84 5.87 2.90 9.21
N LEU A 85 5.27 4.04 8.86
CA LEU A 85 5.90 5.34 9.03
C LEU A 85 6.16 5.69 10.51
N VAL A 86 5.19 5.42 11.39
CA VAL A 86 5.34 5.65 12.84
C VAL A 86 6.44 4.75 13.40
N ASP A 87 6.49 3.48 12.98
CA ASP A 87 7.54 2.55 13.40
C ASP A 87 8.93 3.03 12.97
N LEU A 88 9.10 3.57 11.75
CA LEU A 88 10.37 4.17 11.31
C LEU A 88 10.80 5.31 12.23
N PHE A 89 9.89 6.23 12.57
CA PHE A 89 10.22 7.35 13.45
C PHE A 89 10.55 6.90 14.87
N ARG A 90 9.87 5.86 15.38
CA ARG A 90 10.19 5.25 16.68
C ARG A 90 11.57 4.60 16.70
N ALA A 91 12.00 3.98 15.61
CA ALA A 91 13.31 3.34 15.53
C ALA A 91 14.49 4.35 15.46
N ARG A 92 14.20 5.63 15.19
CA ARG A 92 15.20 6.68 14.98
C ARG A 92 15.29 7.71 16.11
N GLY A 93 14.30 7.76 17.00
CA GLY A 93 14.28 8.64 18.18
C GLY A 93 14.79 7.91 19.42
#